data_AF-A0A656Z5C8-F1
#
_entry.id   AF-A0A656Z5C8-F1
#
_cell.length_a   1.000
_cell.length_b   1.000
_cell.length_c   1.000
_cell.angle_alpha   90.00
_cell.angle_beta   90.00
_cell.angle_gamma   90.00
#
_symmetry.space_group_name_H-M   'P 1'
#
loop_
_entity.id
_entity.type
_entity.pdbx_description
1 polymer ?
#
loop_
_entity_poly.entity_id
_entity_poly.type
_entity_poly.pdbx_seq_one_letter_code
_entity_poly.pdbx_strand_id
1 'polypeptide(L)' 'MPFRGSQYRGTFTPEDLQVLQAAYNRSCAMLDRCPTTHEAKNELARAIIRTYESGEHDPEKIAAIA' A
#
# COMPACT_ATOMS: atom_id res chain seq x y z
N MET A 1 -4.05 3.27 -10.23
CA MET A 1 -4.06 2.98 -8.77
C MET A 1 -3.89 1.47 -8.60
N PRO A 2 -2.87 1.02 -7.85
CA PRO A 2 -2.49 -0.40 -7.76
C PRO A 2 -3.53 -1.29 -7.06
N PHE A 3 -4.25 -0.76 -6.06
CA PHE A 3 -5.20 -1.55 -5.24
C PHE A 3 -6.63 -1.60 -5.79
N ARG A 4 -6.86 -1.05 -6.99
CA ARG A 4 -8.20 -1.00 -7.61
C ARG A 4 -8.52 -2.22 -8.48
N GLY A 5 -7.60 -3.20 -8.55
CA GLY A 5 -7.79 -4.43 -9.33
C GLY A 5 -8.78 -5.38 -8.66
N SER A 6 -9.61 -6.06 -9.46
CA SER A 6 -10.59 -7.06 -9.00
C SER A 6 -10.00 -8.16 -8.11
N GLN A 7 -8.67 -8.35 -8.16
CA GLN A 7 -7.90 -9.25 -7.29
C GLN A 7 -7.97 -8.92 -5.79
N TYR A 8 -8.22 -7.66 -5.41
CA TYR A 8 -8.32 -7.27 -4.00
C TYR A 8 -9.76 -7.21 -3.48
N ARG A 9 -10.74 -7.22 -4.38
CA ARG A 9 -12.17 -7.02 -4.09
C ARG A 9 -12.84 -8.19 -3.36
N GLY A 10 -12.14 -9.31 -3.20
CA GLY A 10 -12.63 -10.50 -2.47
C GLY A 10 -11.79 -10.88 -1.24
N THR A 11 -10.63 -10.25 -1.03
CA THR A 11 -9.69 -10.61 0.05
C THR A 11 -9.58 -9.50 1.10
N PHE A 12 -9.82 -8.25 0.70
CA PHE A 12 -9.71 -7.08 1.57
C PHE A 12 -11.03 -6.31 1.56
N THR A 13 -11.49 -5.92 2.75
CA THR A 13 -12.66 -5.05 2.90
C THR A 13 -12.35 -3.65 2.35
N PRO A 14 -13.37 -2.85 2.00
CA PRO A 14 -13.17 -1.46 1.59
C PRO A 14 -12.44 -0.61 2.65
N GLU A 15 -12.47 -1.01 3.93
CA GLU A 15 -11.72 -0.36 5.00
C GLU A 15 -10.23 -0.73 4.94
N ASP A 16 -9.91 -2.02 4.78
CA ASP A 16 -8.52 -2.49 4.57
C ASP A 16 -7.88 -1.80 3.35
N LEU A 17 -8.64 -1.68 2.26
CA LEU A 17 -8.17 -1.00 1.04
C LEU A 17 -7.85 0.48 1.28
N GLN A 18 -8.61 1.16 2.13
CA GLN A 18 -8.32 2.55 2.51
C GLN A 18 -7.02 2.64 3.32
N VAL A 19 -6.78 1.71 4.23
CA VAL A 19 -5.54 1.63 5.01
C VAL A 19 -4.33 1.38 4.10
N LEU A 20 -4.40 0.36 3.24
CA LEU A 20 -3.33 0.02 2.28
C LEU A 20 -3.03 1.20 1.35
N GLN A 21 -4.07 1.89 0.88
CA GLN A 21 -3.92 3.03 0.00
C GLN A 21 -3.39 4.28 0.72
N ALA A 22 -3.77 4.49 1.99
CA ALA A 22 -3.23 5.56 2.82
C ALA A 22 -1.74 5.33 3.13
N ALA A 23 -1.34 4.09 3.46
CA ALA A 23 0.05 3.69 3.65
C ALA A 23 0.86 3.97 2.39
N TYR A 24 0.36 3.54 1.23
CA TYR A 24 1.01 3.74 -0.06
C TYR A 24 1.23 5.22 -0.39
N ASN A 25 0.22 6.07 -0.18
CA ASN A 25 0.36 7.50 -0.39
C ASN A 25 1.37 8.13 0.58
N ARG A 26 1.43 7.66 1.84
CA ARG A 26 2.42 8.13 2.83
C ARG A 26 3.84 7.70 2.47
N SER A 27 4.08 6.45 2.10
CA SER A 27 5.40 6.02 1.61
C SER A 27 5.82 6.83 0.39
N CYS A 28 4.89 7.10 -0.52
CA CYS A 28 5.15 7.93 -1.70
C CYS A 28 5.56 9.36 -1.33
N ALA A 29 4.87 9.97 -0.35
CA ALA A 29 5.22 11.29 0.18
C ALA A 29 6.56 11.28 0.95
N MET A 30 6.86 10.22 1.70
CA MET A 30 8.13 10.06 2.44
C MET A 30 9.33 9.86 1.52
N LEU A 31 9.14 9.10 0.44
CA LEU A 31 10.20 8.79 -0.52
C LEU A 31 10.41 9.90 -1.56
N ASP A 32 9.57 10.95 -1.57
CA ASP A 32 9.50 12.01 -2.58
C ASP A 32 9.50 11.45 -4.03
N ARG A 33 9.04 10.20 -4.20
CA ARG A 33 9.05 9.49 -5.47
C ARG A 33 7.70 9.65 -6.15
N CYS A 34 7.69 10.40 -7.26
CA CYS A 34 6.50 10.61 -8.08
C CYS A 34 5.83 9.27 -8.48
N PRO A 35 4.54 9.06 -8.15
CA PRO A 35 3.86 7.76 -8.27
C PRO A 35 3.44 7.37 -9.69
N THR A 36 3.83 8.15 -10.70
CA THR A 36 3.31 7.98 -12.08
C THR A 36 4.15 7.04 -12.94
N THR A 37 5.45 6.86 -12.64
CA THR A 37 6.39 6.21 -13.58
C THR A 37 7.22 5.07 -12.99
N HIS A 38 7.21 4.86 -11.67
CA HIS A 38 8.13 3.91 -11.05
C HIS A 38 7.63 2.46 -11.07
N GLU A 39 8.43 1.54 -11.62
CA GLU A 39 8.31 0.09 -11.45
C GLU A 39 8.18 -0.32 -9.96
N ALA A 40 8.79 0.47 -9.08
CA ALA A 40 8.70 0.32 -7.63
C ALA A 40 7.28 0.43 -7.06
N LYS A 41 6.29 0.95 -7.80
CA LYS A 41 4.88 0.99 -7.33
C LYS A 41 4.33 -0.38 -6.99
N ASN A 42 4.72 -1.40 -7.77
CA ASN A 42 4.24 -2.76 -7.58
C ASN A 42 4.97 -3.45 -6.43
N GLU A 43 6.27 -3.18 -6.28
CA GLU A 43 7.08 -3.68 -5.17
C GLU A 43 6.61 -3.09 -3.84
N LEU A 44 6.37 -1.77 -3.81
CA LEU A 44 5.94 -1.05 -2.63
C LEU A 44 4.51 -1.46 -2.24
N ALA A 45 3.61 -1.64 -3.21
CA ALA A 45 2.29 -2.22 -2.94
C ALA A 45 2.39 -3.63 -2.35
N ARG A 46 3.29 -4.49 -2.85
CA ARG A 46 3.51 -5.83 -2.29
C ARG A 46 4.09 -5.79 -0.87
N ALA A 47 5.02 -4.88 -0.59
CA ALA A 47 5.59 -4.70 0.74
C ALA A 47 4.51 -4.30 1.75
N ILE A 48 3.69 -3.30 1.40
CA ILE A 48 2.56 -2.84 2.21
C ILE A 48 1.59 -3.99 2.50
N ILE A 49 1.21 -4.77 1.49
CA ILE A 49 0.30 -5.91 1.67
C ILE A 49 0.92 -6.97 2.58
N ARG A 50 2.19 -7.34 2.41
CA ARG A 50 2.86 -8.31 3.29
C ARG A 50 2.90 -7.86 4.74
N THR A 51 3.19 -6.58 4.97
CA THR A 51 3.20 -6.00 6.31
C THR A 51 1.80 -6.02 6.92
N TYR A 52 0.78 -5.73 6.12
CA TYR A 52 -0.61 -5.82 6.54
C TYR A 52 -1.03 -7.25 6.91
N GLU A 53 -0.71 -8.22 6.05
CA GLU A 53 -0.95 -9.64 6.31
C GLU A 53 -0.18 -10.17 7.53
N SER A 54 0.92 -9.51 7.91
CA SER A 54 1.67 -9.83 9.13
C SER A 54 0.99 -9.35 10.42
N GLY A 55 -0.12 -8.59 10.32
CA GLY A 55 -0.90 -8.09 11.45
C GLY A 55 -0.65 -6.63 11.83
N GLU A 56 0.12 -5.88 11.02
CA GLU A 56 0.30 -4.44 11.24
C GLU A 56 -0.69 -3.67 10.36
N HIS A 57 -1.67 -3.02 10.99
CA HIS A 57 -2.75 -2.31 10.29
C HIS A 57 -2.57 -0.79 10.33
N ASP A 58 -1.49 -0.30 10.93
CA ASP A 58 -1.20 1.13 11.03
C ASP A 58 -0.58 1.65 9.72
N PRO A 59 -1.26 2.55 8.98
CA PRO A 59 -0.78 3.00 7.69
C PRO A 59 0.54 3.77 7.77
N GLU A 60 0.82 4.45 8.88
CA GLU A 60 2.10 5.12 9.10
C GLU A 60 3.25 4.15 9.35
N LYS A 61 3.00 3.11 10.14
CA LYS A 61 4.01 2.07 10.38
C LYS A 61 4.28 1.31 9.10
N ILE A 62 3.22 0.83 8.44
CA ILE A 62 3.35 0.12 7.16
C ILE A 62 4.12 0.97 6.15
N ALA A 63 3.86 2.28 6.12
CA ALA A 63 4.55 3.19 5.22
C ALA A 63 6.04 3.38 5.54
N ALA A 64 6.42 3.28 6.81
CA ALA A 64 7.80 3.42 7.27
C ALA A 64 8.67 2.19 6.99
N ILE A 65 8.06 1.01 6.80
CA ILE A 65 8.75 -0.26 6.50
C ILE A 65 8.78 -0.60 5.01
N ALA A 66 8.00 0.12 4.18
CA ALA A 66 7.85 -0.10 2.74
C ALA A 66 8.74 0.85 1.92
#